data_AF-A0A4Q1DGS0-F1
#
_entry.id   AF-A0A4Q1DGS0-F1
#
_cell.length_a   1.000
_cell.length_b   1.000
_cell.length_c   1.000
_cell.angle_alpha   90.00
_cell.angle_beta   90.00
_cell.angle_gamma   90.00
#
_symmetry.space_group_name_H-M   'P 1'
#
loop_
_entity.id
_entity.type
_entity.pdbx_description
1 polymer ?
#
loop_
_entity_poly.entity_id
_entity_poly.type
_entity_poly.pdbx_seq_one_letter_code
_entity_poly.pdbx_strand_id
1 'polypeptide(L)'
;MDKHNFFGKLFDLSFSEFITLQIIKYLYIVSVVFSGVISLGVFGGGFAAIRYDFLKGITGILLSPVTFILLIILFRLFLEGVVAVFRIAENTTMLVEKNKH
;
A
#
# COMPACT_ATOMS: atom_id res chain seq x y z
N MET A 1 2.56 32.36 8.12
CA MET A 1 2.60 31.48 6.94
C MET A 1 2.77 30.07 7.46
N ASP A 2 1.71 29.28 7.34
CA ASP A 2 1.42 28.12 8.18
C ASP A 2 2.41 26.97 7.99
N LYS A 3 3.17 26.64 9.06
CA LYS A 3 4.15 25.54 9.09
C LYS A 3 3.51 24.16 9.33
N HIS A 4 2.25 23.97 8.95
CA HIS A 4 1.50 22.73 9.15
C HIS A 4 1.08 22.06 7.82
N ASN A 5 1.88 22.17 6.77
CA ASN A 5 1.59 21.46 5.53
C ASN A 5 1.95 19.96 5.69
N PHE A 6 0.94 19.10 5.57
CA PHE A 6 1.04 17.64 5.48
C PHE A 6 2.14 17.17 4.52
N PHE A 7 2.32 17.88 3.41
CA PHE A 7 3.40 17.63 2.45
C PHE A 7 4.79 17.92 3.03
N GLY A 8 4.95 18.97 3.85
CA GLY A 8 6.21 19.27 4.53
C GLY A 8 6.61 18.17 5.52
N LYS A 9 5.62 17.57 6.20
CA LYS A 9 5.84 16.40 7.06
C LYS A 9 6.15 15.12 6.26
N LEU A 10 5.50 14.91 5.11
CA LEU A 10 5.75 13.75 4.24
C LEU A 10 7.18 13.72 3.67
N PHE A 11 7.78 14.89 3.42
CA PHE A 11 9.16 15.03 2.94
C PHE A 11 10.17 15.35 4.05
N ASP A 12 9.78 15.23 5.33
CA ASP A 12 10.72 15.36 6.44
C ASP A 12 11.58 14.10 6.56
N LEU A 13 12.76 14.13 5.94
CA LEU A 13 13.75 13.05 5.94
C LEU A 13 14.37 12.81 7.33
N SER A 14 14.04 13.63 8.33
CA SER A 14 14.52 13.46 9.71
C SER A 14 13.79 12.33 10.46
N PHE A 15 12.65 11.82 9.96
CA PHE A 15 11.81 10.79 10.63
C PHE A 15 11.52 11.05 12.12
N SER A 16 11.53 12.32 12.56
CA SER A 16 11.43 12.68 13.98
C SER A 16 10.02 12.46 14.55
N GLU A 17 9.00 12.35 13.71
CA GLU A 17 7.62 12.00 14.08
C GLU A 17 7.14 10.78 13.29
N PHE A 18 6.44 9.86 13.96
CA PHE A 18 5.80 8.71 13.33
C PHE A 18 4.55 9.13 12.54
N ILE A 19 4.76 9.76 11.38
CA ILE A 19 3.69 10.21 10.47
C ILE A 19 3.01 9.03 9.75
N THR A 20 3.60 7.83 9.81
CA THR A 20 3.12 6.62 9.12
C THR A 20 1.64 6.35 9.34
N LEU A 21 1.16 6.46 10.58
CA LEU A 21 -0.26 6.23 10.90
C LEU A 21 -1.20 7.26 10.27
N GLN A 22 -0.73 8.49 10.04
CA GLN A 22 -1.51 9.56 9.42
C GLN A 22 -1.59 9.38 7.89
N ILE A 23 -0.55 8.83 7.27
CA ILE A 23 -0.46 8.68 5.80
C ILE A 23 -0.96 7.33 5.29
N ILE A 24 -1.16 6.34 6.17
CA ILE A 24 -1.52 4.96 5.80
C ILE A 24 -2.73 4.87 4.87
N LYS A 25 -3.74 5.74 5.06
CA LYS A 25 -4.94 5.82 4.22
C LYS A 25 -4.57 6.19 2.78
N TYR A 26 -3.70 7.17 2.61
CA TYR A 26 -3.26 7.63 1.29
C TYR A 26 -2.37 6.57 0.61
N LEU A 27 -1.49 5.91 1.37
CA LEU A 27 -0.71 4.78 0.87
C LEU A 27 -1.61 3.65 0.35
N TYR A 28 -2.69 3.33 1.07
CA TYR A 28 -3.63 2.31 0.60
C TYR A 28 -4.34 2.72 -0.70
N ILE A 29 -4.80 3.98 -0.81
CA ILE A 29 -5.42 4.49 -2.05
C ILE A 29 -4.45 4.36 -3.22
N VAL A 30 -3.19 4.77 -3.03
CA VAL A 30 -2.15 4.66 -4.04
C VAL A 30 -1.90 3.20 -4.43
N SER A 31 -1.80 2.29 -3.46
CA SER A 31 -1.67 0.85 -3.70
C SER A 31 -2.83 0.25 -4.50
N VAL A 32 -4.07 0.68 -4.26
CA VAL A 32 -5.26 0.25 -5.03
C VAL A 32 -5.16 0.72 -6.48
N VAL A 33 -4.76 1.98 -6.71
CA VAL A 33 -4.57 2.53 -8.05
C VAL A 33 -3.48 1.76 -8.80
N PHE A 34 -2.32 1.53 -8.17
CA PHE A 34 -1.24 0.73 -8.75
C PHE A 34 -1.66 -0.69 -9.07
N SER A 35 -2.41 -1.34 -8.17
CA SER A 35 -2.95 -2.68 -8.40
C SER A 35 -3.87 -2.70 -9.64
N GLY A 36 -4.69 -1.65 -9.81
CA GLY A 36 -5.54 -1.48 -10.98
C GLY A 36 -4.74 -1.34 -12.27
N VAL A 37 -3.71 -0.48 -12.28
CA VAL A 37 -2.83 -0.30 -13.44
C VAL A 37 -2.12 -1.59 -13.82
N ILE A 38 -1.57 -2.32 -12.84
CA ILE A 38 -0.92 -3.63 -13.07
C ILE A 38 -1.94 -4.62 -13.65
N SER A 39 -3.13 -4.69 -13.09
CA SER A 39 -4.20 -5.59 -13.57
C SER A 39 -4.63 -5.28 -15.01
N LEU A 40 -4.72 -4.00 -15.37
CA LEU A 40 -4.98 -3.57 -16.76
C LEU A 40 -3.82 -3.93 -17.68
N GLY A 41 -2.57 -3.86 -17.21
CA GLY A 41 -1.40 -4.32 -17.93
C GLY A 41 -1.45 -5.82 -18.21
N VAL A 42 -1.83 -6.64 -17.21
CA VAL A 42 -2.04 -8.09 -17.37
C VAL A 42 -3.17 -8.39 -18.36
N PHE A 43 -4.28 -7.65 -18.26
CA PHE A 43 -5.41 -7.77 -19.18
C PHE A 43 -4.99 -7.48 -20.63
N GLY A 44 -4.37 -6.33 -20.87
CA GLY A 44 -3.88 -5.92 -22.19
C GLY A 44 -2.82 -6.88 -22.73
N GLY A 45 -1.92 -7.36 -21.88
CA GLY A 45 -0.94 -8.40 -22.22
C GLY A 45 -1.60 -9.71 -22.65
N GLY A 46 -2.70 -10.10 -21.99
CA GLY A 46 -3.53 -11.25 -22.39
C GLY A 46 -4.09 -11.10 -23.80
N PHE A 47 -4.67 -9.94 -24.15
CA PHE A 47 -5.14 -9.67 -25.52
C PHE A 47 -4.02 -9.74 -26.56
N ALA A 48 -2.84 -9.18 -26.25
CA ALA A 48 -1.70 -9.23 -27.15
C ALA A 48 -1.21 -10.67 -27.37
N ALA A 49 -1.26 -11.51 -26.33
CA ALA A 49 -0.82 -12.90 -26.38
C ALA A 49 -1.73 -13.82 -27.20
N ILE A 50 -3.03 -13.52 -27.34
CA ILE A 50 -3.98 -14.34 -28.13
C ILE A 50 -3.48 -14.60 -29.56
N ARG A 51 -2.78 -13.63 -30.17
CA ARG A 51 -2.26 -13.74 -31.55
C ARG A 51 -1.18 -14.82 -31.71
N TYR A 52 -0.47 -15.15 -30.64
CA TYR A 52 0.64 -16.09 -30.66
C TYR A 52 0.31 -17.39 -29.93
N ASP A 53 -0.48 -17.31 -28.85
CA ASP A 53 -0.87 -18.42 -28.00
C ASP A 53 -2.23 -18.13 -27.35
N PHE A 54 -3.27 -18.76 -27.89
CA PHE A 54 -4.64 -18.56 -27.44
C PHE A 54 -4.84 -18.91 -25.95
N LEU A 55 -4.25 -20.01 -25.48
CA LEU A 55 -4.39 -20.46 -24.10
C LEU A 55 -3.71 -19.50 -23.13
N LYS A 56 -2.52 -19.00 -23.45
CA LYS A 56 -1.85 -17.97 -22.64
C LYS A 56 -2.62 -16.65 -22.63
N GLY A 57 -3.19 -16.25 -23.76
CA GLY A 57 -3.98 -15.03 -23.85
C GLY A 57 -5.23 -15.07 -22.97
N ILE A 58 -6.02 -16.14 -23.08
CA ILE A 58 -7.24 -16.33 -22.27
C ILE A 58 -6.92 -16.44 -20.77
N THR A 59 -5.87 -17.18 -20.41
CA THR A 59 -5.47 -17.27 -19.00
C THR A 59 -5.03 -15.93 -18.44
N GLY A 60 -4.31 -15.10 -19.20
CA GLY A 60 -3.96 -13.72 -18.79
C GLY A 60 -5.19 -12.83 -18.55
N ILE A 61 -6.19 -12.89 -19.43
CA ILE A 61 -7.43 -12.12 -19.29
C ILE A 61 -8.22 -12.56 -18.05
N LEU A 62 -8.36 -13.87 -17.83
CA LEU A 62 -9.07 -14.41 -16.66
C LEU A 62 -8.32 -14.17 -15.35
N LEU A 63 -6.98 -14.16 -15.39
CA LEU A 63 -6.15 -13.90 -14.22
C LEU A 63 -6.05 -12.42 -13.87
N SER A 64 -6.29 -11.49 -14.80
CA SER A 64 -6.26 -10.05 -14.53
C SER A 64 -7.07 -9.61 -13.28
N PRO A 65 -8.37 -9.97 -13.12
CA PRO A 65 -9.12 -9.63 -11.91
C PRO A 65 -8.60 -10.36 -10.66
N VAL A 66 -8.08 -11.58 -10.82
CA VAL A 66 -7.46 -12.33 -9.71
C VAL A 66 -6.19 -11.63 -9.23
N THR A 67 -5.34 -11.17 -10.15
CA THR A 67 -4.14 -10.39 -9.86
C THR A 67 -4.47 -9.10 -9.12
N PHE A 68 -5.53 -8.39 -9.53
CA PHE A 68 -5.98 -7.17 -8.84
C PHE A 68 -6.34 -7.44 -7.37
N ILE A 69 -7.19 -8.45 -7.14
CA ILE A 69 -7.66 -8.81 -5.80
C ILE A 69 -6.50 -9.28 -4.93
N LEU A 70 -5.62 -10.13 -5.47
CA LEU A 70 -4.43 -10.61 -4.76
C LEU A 70 -3.52 -9.47 -4.34
N LEU A 71 -3.23 -8.52 -5.23
CA LEU A 71 -2.40 -7.36 -4.91
C LEU A 71 -3.04 -6.49 -3.82
N ILE A 72 -4.35 -6.25 -3.88
CA ILE A 72 -5.05 -5.50 -2.83
C ILE A 72 -4.94 -6.20 -1.47
N ILE A 73 -5.16 -7.51 -1.42
CA ILE A 73 -5.05 -8.28 -0.17
C ILE A 73 -3.63 -8.20 0.39
N LEU A 74 -2.62 -8.39 -0.46
CA LEU A 74 -1.21 -8.32 -0.05
C LEU A 74 -0.84 -6.92 0.46
N PHE A 75 -1.22 -5.86 -0.25
CA PHE A 75 -0.99 -4.49 0.20
C PHE A 75 -1.71 -4.19 1.52
N ARG A 76 -2.94 -4.68 1.68
CA ARG A 76 -3.69 -4.50 2.93
C ARG A 76 -3.01 -5.20 4.09
N LEU A 77 -2.62 -6.46 3.93
CA LEU A 77 -1.90 -7.22 4.94
C LEU A 77 -0.59 -6.52 5.32
N PHE A 78 0.15 -6.03 4.33
CA PHE A 78 1.39 -5.29 4.56
C PHE A 78 1.16 -4.01 5.36
N LEU A 79 0.20 -3.18 4.95
CA LEU A 79 -0.11 -1.92 5.65
C LEU A 79 -0.64 -2.16 7.08
N GLU A 80 -1.46 -3.19 7.28
CA GLU A 80 -1.91 -3.60 8.62
C GLU A 80 -0.73 -4.01 9.50
N GLY A 81 0.24 -4.76 8.94
CA GLY A 81 1.49 -5.09 9.63
C GLY A 81 2.31 -3.86 9.99
N VAL A 82 2.48 -2.91 9.07
CA VAL A 82 3.17 -1.64 9.32
C VAL A 82 2.48 -0.87 10.45
N VAL A 83 1.15 -0.71 10.40
CA VAL A 83 0.38 -0.04 11.46
C VAL A 83 0.55 -0.74 12.80
N ALA A 84 0.52 -2.06 12.85
CA ALA A 84 0.68 -2.82 14.08
C ALA A 84 2.03 -2.55 14.74
N VAL A 85 3.12 -2.53 13.97
CA VAL A 85 4.47 -2.22 14.48
C VAL A 85 4.53 -0.82 15.07
N PHE A 86 4.03 0.20 14.35
CA PHE A 86 4.04 1.58 14.86
C PHE A 86 3.18 1.74 16.12
N ARG A 87 2.00 1.12 16.17
CA ARG A 87 1.14 1.13 17.37
C ARG A 87 1.80 0.45 18.57
N ILE A 88 2.56 -0.62 18.36
CA ILE A 88 3.31 -1.27 19.44
C ILE A 88 4.37 -0.31 19.99
N ALA A 89 5.12 0.37 19.11
CA ALA A 89 6.14 1.34 19.53
C ALA A 89 5.54 2.52 20.34
N GLU A 90 4.40 3.06 19.89
CA GLU A 90 3.68 4.11 20.62
C GLU A 90 3.20 3.61 22.00
N ASN A 91 2.59 2.43 22.05
CA ASN A 91 2.11 1.84 23.30
C ASN A 91 3.26 1.57 24.29
N THR A 92 4.40 1.08 23.83
CA THR A 92 5.58 0.87 24.69
C THR A 92 6.09 2.20 25.26
N THR A 93 6.09 3.27 24.46
CA THR A 93 6.50 4.60 24.91
C THR A 93 5.57 5.12 26.02
N MET A 94 4.24 5.00 25.83
CA MET A 94 3.25 5.39 26.83
C MET A 94 3.36 4.58 28.13
N LEU A 95 3.69 3.28 28.05
CA LEU A 95 3.89 2.44 29.24
C LEU A 95 5.09 2.88 30.08
N VAL A 96 6.19 3.32 29.44
CA VAL A 96 7.37 3.84 30.15
C VAL A 96 7.08 5.17 30.83
N GLU A 97 6.35 6.08 30.17
CA GLU A 97 5.96 7.36 30.78
C GLU A 97 5.06 7.17 31.99
N LYS A 98 4.10 6.24 31.91
CA LYS A 98 3.17 5.95 33.01
C LYS A 98 3.85 5.33 34.24
N ASN A 99 5.00 4.67 34.08
CA ASN A 99 5.78 4.06 35.15
C ASN A 99 6.77 5.04 35.83
N LYS A 100 6.84 6.29 35.34
CA LYS A 100 7.63 7.38 35.96
C LYS A 100 6.84 8.20 36.99
N HIS A 101 5.55 7.91 37.16
CA HIS A 101 4.66 8.48 38.17
C HIS A 101 4.22 7.39 39.15
#